data_AF-A0A7V0NHD2-F1
#
_entry.id   AF-A0A7V0NHD2-F1
#
_cell.length_a   1.000
_cell.length_b   1.000
_cell.length_c   1.000
_cell.angle_alpha   90.00
_cell.angle_beta   90.00
_cell.angle_gamma   90.00
#
_symmetry.space_group_name_H-M   'P 1'
#
loop_
_entity.id
_entity.type
_entity.pdbx_description
1 polymer ?
#
loop_
_entity_poly.entity_id
_entity_poly.type
_entity_poly.pdbx_seq_one_letter_code
_entity_poly.pdbx_strand_id
1 'polypeptide(L)' 'MRVALVHDYLNQSGGAEVVLRWIHHIFPDAPIYTLIYDP' A
#
# COMPACT_ATOMS: atom_id res chain seq x y z
N MET A 1 4.69 4.93 -16.62
CA MET A 1 4.13 3.58 -16.38
C MET A 1 2.84 3.75 -15.58
N ARG A 2 1.82 2.91 -15.78
CA ARG A 2 0.56 2.99 -15.01
C ARG A 2 0.58 1.88 -13.96
N VAL A 3 0.83 2.22 -12.70
CA VAL A 3 0.95 1.28 -11.57
C VAL A 3 -0.14 1.61 -10.55
N ALA A 4 -0.77 0.58 -10.00
CA ALA A 4 -1.65 0.69 -8.84
C ALA A 4 -1.19 -0.32 -7.79
N LEU A 5 -1.21 0.08 -6.52
CA LEU A 5 -0.86 -0.78 -5.39
C LEU A 5 -2.14 -1.26 -4.73
N VAL A 6 -2.23 -2.55 -4.42
CA VAL A 6 -3.40 -3.15 -3.78
C VAL A 6 -2.93 -3.88 -2.52
N HIS A 7 -3.58 -3.60 -1.39
CA HIS A 7 -3.28 -4.23 -0.09
C HIS A 7 -4.57 -4.61 0.61
N ASP A 8 -4.80 -5.89 0.90
CA ASP A 8 -6.12 -6.38 1.35
C ASP A 8 -6.58 -5.71 2.65
N TYR A 9 -5.69 -5.59 3.64
CA TYR A 9 -5.98 -5.03 4.96
C TYR A 9 -4.92 -4.01 5.36
N LEU A 10 -5.25 -2.74 5.33
CA LEU A 10 -4.40 -1.64 5.78
C LEU A 10 -4.88 -1.12 7.15
N ASN A 11 -4.88 -1.99 8.15
CA ASN A 11 -5.45 -1.72 9.49
C ASN A 11 -4.49 -2.02 10.65
N GLN A 12 -3.23 -2.34 10.35
CA GLN A 12 -2.23 -2.68 11.36
C GLN A 12 -0.82 -2.34 10.86
N SER A 13 0.15 -2.32 11.78
CA SER A 13 1.56 -2.20 11.42
C SER A 13 2.23 -3.57 11.40
N GLY A 14 2.28 -4.19 10.23
CA GLY A 14 2.93 -5.48 9.98
C GLY A 14 3.98 -5.41 8.88
N GLY A 15 4.52 -6.59 8.52
CA GLY A 15 5.55 -6.69 7.49
C GLY A 15 5.05 -6.28 6.11
N ALA A 16 3.79 -6.57 5.79
CA ALA A 16 3.22 -6.25 4.49
C ALA A 16 3.05 -4.73 4.29
N GLU A 17 2.73 -3.98 5.34
CA GLU A 17 2.60 -2.52 5.30
C GLU A 17 3.97 -1.84 5.17
N VAL A 18 5.02 -2.44 5.77
CA VAL A 18 6.40 -2.00 5.54
C VAL A 18 6.80 -2.23 4.08
N VAL A 19 6.47 -3.39 3.51
CA VAL A 19 6.73 -3.67 2.08
C VAL A 19 5.95 -2.70 1.19
N LEU A 20 4.65 -2.49 1.45
CA LEU A 20 3.81 -1.54 0.72
C LEU A 20 4.42 -0.13 0.74
N ARG A 21 4.90 0.32 1.89
CA ARG A 21 5.56 1.63 2.04
C ARG A 21 6.81 1.76 1.16
N TRP A 22 7.65 0.73 1.13
CA TRP A 22 8.85 0.74 0.28
C TRP A 22 8.49 0.67 -1.21
N ILE A 23 7.48 -0.10 -1.58
CA ILE A 23 6.98 -0.13 -2.95
C ILE A 23 6.40 1.24 -3.35
N HIS A 24 5.66 1.91 -2.45
CA HIS A 24 5.14 3.25 -2.70
C HIS A 24 6.25 4.31 -2.79
N HIS A 25 7.38 4.12 -2.09
CA HIS A 25 8.55 4.97 -2.28
C HIS A 25 9.13 4.86 -3.70
N ILE A 26 9.07 3.67 -4.32
CA ILE A 26 9.50 3.44 -5.70
C ILE A 26 8.47 3.99 -6.70
N PHE A 27 7.18 3.93 -6.36
CA PHE A 27 6.06 4.42 -7.19
C PHE A 27 5.22 5.46 -6.44
N PRO A 28 5.74 6.69 -6.27
CA PRO A 28 5.11 7.71 -5.43
C PRO A 28 3.75 8.17 -5.96
N ASP A 29 3.54 8.11 -7.28
CA ASP A 29 2.27 8.50 -7.92
C ASP A 29 1.25 7.36 -7.98
N ALA A 30 1.61 6.14 -7.53
CA ALA A 30 0.71 5.00 -7.60
C ALA A 30 -0.41 5.11 -6.55
N PRO A 31 -1.69 5.08 -6.95
CA PRO A 31 -2.78 5.02 -5.98
C PRO A 31 -2.73 3.70 -5.22
N ILE A 32 -3.10 3.76 -3.94
CA ILE A 32 -3.21 2.60 -3.05
C ILE A 32 -4.70 2.28 -2.87
N TYR A 33 -5.08 1.04 -3.20
CA TYR A 33 -6.41 0.50 -2.94
C TYR A 33 -6.34 -0.54 -1.83
N THR A 34 -7.35 -0.55 -0.97
CA THR A 34 -7.48 -1.52 0.11
C THR A 34 -8.95 -1.85 0.36
N LEU A 35 -9.22 -3.06 0.86
CA LEU A 35 -10.58 -3.48 1.20
C LEU A 35 -10.96 -3.05 2.62
N ILE A 36 -9.99 -2.99 3.53
CA ILE A 36 -10.17 -2.59 4.93
C ILE A 36 -9.10 -1.58 5.30
N TYR A 37 -9.53 -0.41 5.78
CA TYR A 37 -8.65 0.65 6.25
C TYR A 37 -9.07 1.07 7.66
N ASP A 38 -8.10 1.12 8.58
CA ASP A 38 -8.26 1.70 9.91
C ASP A 38 -7.08 2.67 10.16
N PRO A 39 -7.31 4.00 10.06
CA PRO A 39 -6.26 5.03 10.11
C PRO A 39 -5.55 5.21 11.45
#